data_AF-A0A1M5HFG2-F1
#
_entry.id   AF-A0A1M5HFG2-F1
#
_cell.length_a   1.000
_cell.length_b   1.000
_cell.length_c   1.000
_cell.angle_alpha   90.00
_cell.angle_beta   90.00
_cell.angle_gamma   90.00
#
_symmetry.space_group_name_H-M   'P 1'
#
loop_
_entity.id
_entity.type
_entity.pdbx_description
1 polymer ?
#
loop_
_entity_poly.entity_id
_entity_poly.type
_entity_poly.pdbx_seq_one_letter_code
_entity_poly.pdbx_strand_id
1 'polypeptide(L)'
;MREVHPTRCDCGRTEFEHPEPYYTHQHIELPEIVMQVLPFVLFKGRCRHCGKTVKGHVPPEYQTGYGPRLSALIAELGGIDGAGRETIQTFLASVLGVPISQGGIQKVIDRVSQAIEPHYEAIQEVERSSPDSLPNGL
;
A
#
# COMPACT_ATOMS: atom_id res chain seq x y z
N MET A 1 23.71 -9.85 11.17
CA MET A 1 23.87 -8.95 12.32
C MET A 1 25.28 -8.39 12.27
N ARG A 2 25.45 -7.08 12.45
CA ARG A 2 26.79 -6.48 12.52
C ARG A 2 27.15 -6.36 14.00
N GLU A 3 28.16 -7.10 14.43
CA GLU A 3 28.65 -7.02 15.79
C GLU A 3 29.52 -5.78 15.96
N VAL A 4 29.34 -5.09 17.08
CA VAL A 4 30.16 -3.94 17.47
C VAL A 4 30.78 -4.28 18.82
N HIS A 5 32.09 -4.51 18.80
CA HIS A 5 32.87 -4.84 20.00
C HIS A 5 33.49 -3.57 20.60
N PRO A 6 33.73 -3.53 21.92
CA PRO A 6 34.42 -2.40 22.54
C PRO A 6 35.84 -2.26 21.96
N THR A 7 36.26 -1.04 21.65
CA THR A 7 37.54 -0.77 20.96
C THR A 7 38.59 -0.15 21.86
N ARG A 8 38.21 0.68 22.83
CA ARG A 8 39.13 1.34 23.76
C ARG A 8 38.43 1.71 25.07
N CYS A 9 39.09 1.42 26.19
CA CYS A 9 38.67 1.86 27.52
C CYS A 9 39.20 3.28 27.80
N ASP A 10 38.54 4.02 28.68
CA ASP A 10 38.97 5.37 29.09
C ASP A 10 40.37 5.38 29.72
N CYS A 11 40.84 4.26 30.28
CA CYS A 11 42.22 4.11 30.77
C CYS A 11 43.26 3.94 29.65
N GLY A 12 42.82 3.86 28.39
CA GLY A 12 43.66 3.75 27.20
C GLY A 12 43.93 2.33 26.70
N ARG A 13 43.51 1.29 27.44
CA ARG A 13 43.67 -0.12 27.04
C ARG A 13 42.63 -0.55 25.99
N THR A 14 42.95 -1.58 25.23
CA THR A 14 42.13 -2.09 24.11
C THR A 14 41.83 -3.60 24.21
N GLU A 15 42.22 -4.23 25.32
CA GLU A 15 42.00 -5.66 25.59
C GLU A 15 40.81 -5.80 26.56
N PHE A 16 39.87 -6.68 26.21
CA PHE A 16 38.63 -6.90 26.98
C PHE A 16 38.42 -8.40 27.20
N GLU A 17 38.15 -8.80 28.45
CA GLU A 17 37.82 -10.18 28.80
C GLU A 17 36.32 -10.43 28.66
N HIS A 18 35.96 -11.57 28.08
CA HIS A 18 34.58 -12.07 27.98
C HIS A 18 33.52 -11.03 27.54
N PRO A 19 33.68 -10.35 26.39
CA PRO A 19 32.66 -9.41 25.92
C PRO A 19 31.33 -10.12 25.68
N GLU A 20 30.26 -9.62 26.31
CA GLU A 20 28.90 -10.14 26.18
C GLU A 20 27.94 -9.11 25.57
N PRO A 21 26.91 -9.52 24.80
CA PRO A 21 25.93 -8.60 24.25
C PRO A 21 25.07 -7.98 25.38
N TYR A 22 25.03 -6.65 25.47
CA TYR A 22 24.20 -5.94 26.46
C TYR A 22 22.99 -5.22 25.83
N TYR A 23 23.07 -4.86 24.54
CA TYR A 23 22.04 -4.10 23.83
C TYR A 23 22.14 -4.32 22.32
N THR A 24 20.98 -4.37 21.65
CA THR A 24 20.87 -4.43 20.19
C THR A 24 20.37 -3.08 19.67
N HIS A 25 21.25 -2.31 19.06
CA HIS A 25 20.86 -1.10 18.33
C HIS A 25 20.35 -1.46 16.92
N GLN A 26 19.21 -0.91 16.53
CA GLN A 26 18.67 -1.05 15.18
C GLN A 26 18.82 0.25 14.42
N HIS A 27 19.45 0.16 13.25
CA HIS A 27 19.40 1.22 12.25
C HIS A 27 18.37 0.83 11.20
N ILE A 28 17.32 1.63 11.05
CA ILE A 28 16.20 1.41 10.13
C ILE A 28 16.29 2.50 9.05
N GLU A 29 16.26 2.08 7.79
CA GLU A 29 16.29 2.97 6.63
C GLU A 29 15.14 2.58 5.68
N LEU A 30 14.56 3.57 5.00
CA LEU A 30 13.59 3.34 3.93
C LEU A 30 14.36 2.96 2.66
N PRO A 31 14.29 1.70 2.18
CA PRO A 31 14.97 1.33 0.94
C PRO A 31 14.35 2.03 -0.26
N GLU A 32 15.09 2.03 -1.37
CA GLU A 32 14.56 2.49 -2.66
C GLU A 32 13.28 1.72 -3.03
N ILE A 33 12.23 2.47 -3.37
CA ILE A 33 10.92 1.92 -3.68
C ILE A 33 10.77 1.77 -5.20
N VAL A 34 10.83 0.54 -5.71
CA VAL A 34 10.67 0.23 -7.14
C VAL A 34 9.27 -0.32 -7.42
N MET A 35 8.51 0.40 -8.26
CA MET A 35 7.16 -0.03 -8.67
C MET A 35 7.20 -1.16 -9.69
N GLN A 36 6.37 -2.18 -9.50
CA GLN A 36 6.16 -3.24 -10.49
C GLN A 36 5.16 -2.76 -11.54
N VAL A 37 5.63 -2.46 -12.74
CA VAL A 37 4.80 -1.97 -13.84
C VAL A 37 4.70 -3.04 -14.92
N LEU A 38 3.46 -3.49 -15.22
CA LEU A 38 3.17 -4.44 -16.30
C LEU A 38 2.48 -3.72 -17.46
N PRO A 39 3.19 -3.38 -18.54
CA PRO A 39 2.59 -2.70 -19.68
C PRO A 39 1.78 -3.65 -20.56
N PHE A 40 0.56 -3.24 -20.91
CA PHE A 40 -0.27 -3.94 -21.91
C PHE A 40 -0.24 -3.18 -23.23
N VAL A 41 0.30 -3.80 -24.27
CA VAL A 41 0.22 -3.30 -25.65
C VAL A 41 -0.95 -3.96 -26.35
N LEU A 42 -2.01 -3.19 -26.62
CA LEU A 42 -3.22 -3.69 -27.27
C LEU A 42 -3.14 -3.50 -28.78
N PHE A 43 -3.28 -4.59 -29.52
CA PHE A 43 -3.37 -4.57 -30.97
C PHE A 43 -4.82 -4.52 -31.44
N LYS A 44 -5.04 -3.96 -32.63
CA LYS A 44 -6.30 -4.10 -33.36
C LYS A 44 -5.99 -4.61 -34.76
N GLY A 45 -6.90 -5.40 -35.32
CA GLY A 45 -6.71 -6.02 -36.63
C GLY A 45 -8.02 -6.11 -37.40
N ARG A 46 -7.91 -6.14 -38.72
CA ARG A 46 -9.06 -6.35 -39.62
C ARG A 46 -9.23 -7.85 -39.85
N CYS A 47 -10.42 -8.38 -39.58
CA CYS A 47 -10.77 -9.76 -39.88
C CYS A 47 -10.70 -10.00 -41.39
N ARG A 48 -9.93 -10.99 -41.83
CA ARG A 48 -9.77 -11.32 -43.26
C ARG A 48 -11.05 -11.88 -43.90
N HIS A 49 -11.98 -12.40 -43.09
CA HIS A 49 -13.21 -13.00 -43.59
C HIS A 49 -14.36 -12.00 -43.75
N CYS A 50 -14.66 -11.20 -42.71
CA CYS A 50 -15.80 -10.28 -42.71
C CYS A 50 -15.40 -8.80 -42.81
N GLY A 51 -14.10 -8.49 -42.81
CA GLY A 51 -13.59 -7.11 -42.90
C GLY A 51 -13.79 -6.25 -41.65
N LYS A 52 -14.40 -6.75 -40.57
CA LYS A 52 -14.58 -6.01 -39.32
C LYS A 52 -13.24 -5.81 -38.59
N THR A 53 -13.04 -4.65 -37.96
CA THR A 53 -11.89 -4.38 -37.09
C THR A 53 -12.18 -4.85 -35.68
N VAL A 54 -11.33 -5.72 -35.14
CA VAL A 54 -11.42 -6.24 -33.77
C VAL A 54 -10.25 -5.68 -32.95
N LYS A 55 -10.47 -5.41 -31.66
CA LYS A 55 -9.46 -4.91 -30.72
C LYS A 55 -9.12 -5.99 -29.69
N GLY A 56 -7.87 -6.05 -29.28
CA GLY A 56 -7.48 -6.72 -28.04
C GLY A 56 -7.97 -5.93 -26.83
N HIS A 57 -8.24 -6.63 -25.74
CA HIS A 57 -8.71 -6.05 -24.48
C HIS A 57 -7.76 -6.46 -23.35
N VAL A 58 -7.63 -5.59 -22.35
CA VAL A 58 -6.91 -5.92 -21.12
C VAL A 58 -7.70 -7.01 -20.37
N PRO A 59 -7.03 -8.05 -19.85
CA PRO A 59 -7.70 -9.06 -19.03
C PRO A 59 -8.45 -8.42 -17.83
N PRO A 60 -9.63 -8.93 -17.45
CA PRO A 60 -10.47 -8.33 -16.40
C PRO A 60 -9.74 -7.93 -15.12
N GLU A 61 -8.82 -8.77 -14.66
CA GLU A 61 -8.05 -8.60 -13.44
C GLU A 61 -7.10 -7.38 -13.45
N TYR A 62 -6.78 -6.83 -14.63
CA TYR A 62 -5.94 -5.64 -14.79
C TYR A 62 -6.70 -4.39 -15.26
N GLN A 63 -8.01 -4.49 -15.51
CA GLN A 63 -8.80 -3.39 -16.10
C GLN A 63 -8.87 -2.14 -15.23
N THR A 64 -8.71 -2.28 -13.91
CA THR A 64 -8.73 -1.14 -12.97
C THR A 64 -7.46 -0.28 -13.04
N GLY A 65 -6.39 -0.79 -13.66
CA GLY A 65 -5.09 -0.11 -13.80
C GLY A 65 -4.21 -0.11 -12.55
N TYR A 66 -4.76 -0.44 -11.37
CA TYR A 66 -4.04 -0.41 -10.09
C TYR A 66 -4.23 -1.73 -9.33
N GLY A 67 -3.11 -2.38 -9.02
CA GLY A 67 -3.12 -3.66 -8.30
C GLY A 67 -3.64 -3.54 -6.86
N PRO A 68 -3.93 -4.69 -6.21
CA PRO A 68 -4.54 -4.73 -4.88
C PRO A 68 -3.69 -4.05 -3.81
N ARG A 69 -2.35 -4.23 -3.83
CA ARG A 69 -1.44 -3.63 -2.83
C ARG A 69 -1.40 -2.10 -2.89
N LEU A 70 -1.32 -1.55 -4.11
CA LEU A 70 -1.36 -0.10 -4.30
C LEU A 70 -2.74 0.45 -3.94
N SER A 71 -3.81 -0.27 -4.28
CA SER A 71 -5.17 0.12 -3.93
C SER A 71 -5.38 0.16 -2.41
N ALA A 72 -4.85 -0.83 -1.69
CA ALA A 72 -4.90 -0.88 -0.23
C ALA A 72 -4.13 0.30 0.41
N LEU A 73 -2.93 0.61 -0.07
CA LEU A 73 -2.17 1.78 0.41
C LEU A 73 -2.93 3.09 0.20
N ILE A 74 -3.56 3.26 -0.96
CA ILE A 74 -4.37 4.46 -1.26
C ILE A 74 -5.57 4.56 -0.30
N ALA A 75 -6.23 3.43 -0.02
CA ALA A 75 -7.36 3.38 0.89
C ALA A 75 -6.95 3.62 2.36
N GLU A 76 -5.78 3.12 2.78
CA GLU A 76 -5.19 3.41 4.09
C GLU A 76 -5.01 4.92 4.27
N LEU A 77 -4.27 5.54 3.33
CA LEU A 77 -3.99 6.98 3.36
C LEU A 77 -5.28 7.81 3.34
N GLY A 78 -6.24 7.44 2.48
CA GLY A 78 -7.46 8.22 2.29
C GLY A 78 -8.60 7.91 3.26
N GLY A 79 -8.55 6.79 3.96
CA GLY A 79 -9.58 6.30 4.85
C GLY A 79 -9.17 6.40 6.32
N ILE A 80 -8.06 5.77 6.69
CA ILE A 80 -7.56 5.74 8.07
C ILE A 80 -6.80 7.02 8.39
N ASP A 81 -5.84 7.42 7.54
CA ASP A 81 -5.03 8.62 7.80
C ASP A 81 -5.78 9.92 7.47
N GLY A 82 -6.97 9.83 6.86
CA GLY A 82 -7.80 10.99 6.50
C GLY A 82 -7.17 11.93 5.47
N ALA A 83 -6.18 11.46 4.70
CA ALA A 83 -5.47 12.29 3.74
C ALA A 83 -6.38 12.71 2.57
N GLY A 84 -6.31 14.01 2.24
CA GLY A 84 -6.98 14.56 1.06
C GLY A 84 -6.44 13.94 -0.23
N ARG A 85 -7.26 13.93 -1.31
CA ARG A 85 -6.89 13.33 -2.60
C ARG A 85 -5.65 14.00 -3.21
N GLU A 86 -5.48 15.29 -2.98
CA GLU A 86 -4.29 16.05 -3.37
C GLU A 86 -3.03 15.58 -2.64
N THR A 87 -3.12 15.36 -1.33
CA THR A 87 -2.01 14.85 -0.51
C THR A 87 -1.60 13.45 -0.97
N ILE A 88 -2.58 12.56 -1.18
CA ILE A 88 -2.33 11.21 -1.70
C ILE A 88 -1.69 11.28 -3.08
N GLN A 89 -2.21 12.10 -3.99
CA GLN A 89 -1.65 12.29 -5.31
C GLN A 89 -0.19 12.74 -5.25
N THR A 90 0.11 13.71 -4.39
CA THR A 90 1.46 14.23 -4.18
C THR A 90 2.39 13.14 -3.67
N PHE A 91 1.98 12.39 -2.65
CA PHE A 91 2.74 11.27 -2.10
C PHE A 91 3.05 10.20 -3.16
N LEU A 92 2.04 9.78 -3.93
CA LEU A 92 2.21 8.76 -4.96
C LEU A 92 3.19 9.23 -6.04
N ALA A 93 3.14 10.49 -6.44
CA ALA A 93 4.07 11.05 -7.42
C ALA A 93 5.49 11.23 -6.87
N SER A 94 5.65 11.77 -5.67
CA SER A 94 6.97 12.15 -5.13
C SER A 94 7.72 10.99 -4.49
N VAL A 95 7.01 10.08 -3.81
CA VAL A 95 7.62 8.97 -3.07
C VAL A 95 7.64 7.69 -3.91
N LEU A 96 6.56 7.41 -4.65
CA LEU A 96 6.44 6.17 -5.43
C LEU A 96 6.69 6.35 -6.93
N GLY A 97 6.81 7.59 -7.42
CA GLY A 97 6.94 7.87 -8.85
C GLY A 97 5.71 7.47 -9.68
N VAL A 98 4.53 7.33 -9.06
CA VAL A 98 3.29 6.88 -9.70
C VAL A 98 2.40 8.09 -10.04
N PRO A 99 2.27 8.46 -11.32
CA PRO A 99 1.33 9.50 -11.71
C PRO A 99 -0.10 8.96 -11.66
N ILE A 100 -0.95 9.58 -10.85
CA ILE A 100 -2.39 9.30 -10.79
C ILE A 100 -3.16 10.61 -10.64
N SER A 101 -4.38 10.67 -11.16
CA SER A 101 -5.28 11.81 -10.94
C SER A 101 -6.08 11.65 -9.65
N GLN A 102 -6.57 12.75 -9.08
CA GLN A 102 -7.47 12.72 -7.93
C GLN A 102 -8.73 11.88 -8.19
N GLY A 103 -9.29 11.95 -9.41
CA GLY A 103 -10.41 11.10 -9.81
C GLY A 103 -10.04 9.61 -9.90
N GLY A 104 -8.79 9.28 -10.26
CA GLY A 104 -8.26 7.93 -10.20
C GLY A 104 -8.17 7.41 -8.76
N ILE A 105 -7.68 8.25 -7.86
CA ILE A 105 -7.63 7.96 -6.41
C ILE A 105 -9.04 7.74 -5.86
N GLN A 106 -10.00 8.62 -6.17
CA GLN A 106 -11.39 8.45 -5.74
C GLN A 106 -11.96 7.11 -6.20
N LYS A 107 -11.77 6.75 -7.47
CA LYS A 107 -12.21 5.44 -8.00
C LYS A 107 -11.53 4.25 -7.32
N VAL A 108 -10.31 4.39 -6.82
CA VAL A 108 -9.65 3.35 -6.03
C VAL A 108 -10.37 3.21 -4.69
N ILE A 109 -10.61 4.33 -4.01
CA ILE A 109 -11.27 4.35 -2.71
C ILE A 109 -12.69 3.80 -2.82
N ASP A 110 -13.48 4.22 -3.81
CA ASP A 110 -14.85 3.72 -4.02
C ASP A 110 -14.88 2.19 -4.17
N ARG A 111 -13.93 1.63 -4.94
CA ARG A 111 -13.83 0.17 -5.14
C ARG A 111 -13.44 -0.56 -3.86
N VAL A 112 -12.53 0.01 -3.08
CA VAL A 112 -12.13 -0.59 -1.79
C VAL A 112 -13.29 -0.52 -0.80
N SER A 113 -13.96 0.64 -0.70
CA SER A 113 -15.17 0.81 0.11
C SER A 113 -16.26 -0.20 -0.24
N GLN A 114 -16.56 -0.37 -1.53
CA GLN A 114 -17.51 -1.37 -2.00
C GLN A 114 -17.09 -2.81 -1.66
N ALA A 115 -15.79 -3.10 -1.70
CA ALA A 115 -15.28 -4.44 -1.37
C ALA A 115 -15.36 -4.75 0.14
N ILE A 116 -15.24 -3.74 1.01
CA ILE A 116 -15.30 -3.93 2.47
C ILE A 116 -16.70 -3.76 3.06
N GLU A 117 -17.63 -3.12 2.33
CA GLU A 117 -19.00 -2.85 2.77
C GLU A 117 -19.72 -4.07 3.37
N PRO A 118 -19.69 -5.28 2.77
CA PRO A 118 -20.36 -6.45 3.36
C PRO A 118 -19.78 -6.85 4.72
N HIS A 119 -18.48 -6.64 4.93
CA HIS A 119 -17.82 -6.94 6.21
C HIS A 119 -18.17 -5.89 7.27
N TYR A 120 -18.26 -4.63 6.87
CA TYR A 120 -18.69 -3.54 7.74
C TYR A 120 -20.13 -3.74 8.23
N GLU A 121 -21.04 -4.11 7.32
CA GLU A 121 -22.44 -4.42 7.65
C GLU A 121 -22.54 -5.61 8.62
N ALA A 122 -21.79 -6.69 8.39
CA ALA A 122 -21.77 -7.85 9.27
C ALA A 122 -21.31 -7.51 10.70
N ILE A 123 -20.28 -6.66 10.84
CA ILE A 123 -19.83 -6.18 12.16
C ILE A 123 -20.94 -5.37 12.84
N GLN A 124 -21.61 -4.50 12.10
CA GLN A 124 -22.69 -3.67 12.62
C GLN A 124 -23.89 -4.50 13.10
N GLU A 125 -24.22 -5.60 12.42
CA GLU A 125 -25.27 -6.53 12.86
C GLU A 125 -24.92 -7.24 14.18
N VAL A 126 -23.65 -7.61 14.37
CA VAL A 126 -23.17 -8.21 15.62
C VAL A 126 -23.26 -7.20 16.77
N GLU A 127 -22.87 -5.95 16.55
CA GLU A 127 -23.00 -4.88 17.56
C GLU A 127 -24.47 -4.63 17.97
N ARG A 128 -25.39 -4.57 16.99
CA ARG A 128 -26.83 -4.36 17.27
C ARG A 128 -27.50 -5.52 18.00
N SER A 129 -26.98 -6.73 17.85
CA SER A 129 -27.51 -7.94 18.49
C SER A 129 -26.83 -8.25 19.84
N SER A 130 -25.81 -7.47 20.23
CA SER A 130 -25.12 -7.61 21.50
C SER A 130 -25.87 -6.87 22.63
N PRO A 131 -26.04 -7.48 23.82
CA PRO A 131 -26.83 -6.90 24.91
C PRO A 131 -26.21 -5.66 25.60
N ASP A 132 -24.98 -5.28 25.25
CA ASP A 132 -24.22 -4.16 25.87
C ASP A 132 -24.16 -2.88 25.00
N SER A 133 -25.05 -2.69 24.02
CA SER A 133 -25.07 -1.45 23.24
C SER A 133 -25.55 -0.26 24.09
N LEU A 134 -24.62 0.45 24.74
CA LEU A 134 -24.87 1.78 25.31
C LEU A 134 -25.21 2.75 24.15
N PRO A 135 -26.21 3.63 24.32
CA PRO A 135 -26.51 4.62 23.31
C PRO A 135 -25.32 5.59 23.20
N ASN A 136 -24.67 5.63 22.04
CA ASN A 136 -23.70 6.67 21.73
C ASN A 136 -24.42 8.02 21.69
N GLY A 137 -24.27 8.79 22.76
CA GLY A 137 -24.62 10.19 22.84
C GLY A 137 -23.57 10.93 23.65
N LEU A 138 -22.79 11.77 22.97
CA LEU A 138 -22.32 13.10 23.40
C LEU A 138 -21.86 13.87 22.16
#